data_AF-A0A8C7MVH7-F1
#
_entry.id   AF-A0A8C7MVH7-F1
#
_cell.length_a   1.000
_cell.length_b   1.000
_cell.length_c   1.000
_cell.angle_alpha   90.00
_cell.angle_beta   90.00
_cell.angle_gamma   90.00
#
_symmetry.space_group_name_H-M   'P 1'
#
loop_
_entity.id
_entity.type
_entity.pdbx_description
1 polymer ?
#
loop_
_entity_poly.entity_id
_entity_poly.type
_entity_poly.pdbx_seq_one_letter_code
_entity_poly.pdbx_strand_id
1 'polypeptide(L)' 'KKKRWLTFPSAVRELVLDNSRSNEGKIEGLTEEFVNLEFLSLINVGLFSVSNLPRLEKLKKVMFCFI' A
#
# COMPACT_ATOMS: atom_id res chain seq x y z
N LYS A 1 -21.75 -0.29 4.75
CA LYS A 1 -21.25 0.57 5.86
C LYS A 1 -20.02 1.33 5.36
N LYS A 2 -20.20 2.59 4.95
CA LYS A 2 -19.18 3.45 4.34
C LYS A 2 -18.20 3.89 5.43
N LYS A 3 -17.08 3.17 5.59
CA LYS A 3 -16.05 3.52 6.57
C LYS A 3 -15.36 4.80 6.11
N ARG A 4 -15.80 5.90 6.73
CA ARG A 4 -15.30 7.27 6.75
C ARG A 4 -13.82 7.39 6.35
N TRP A 5 -13.58 7.81 5.11
CA TRP A 5 -12.26 8.16 4.53
C TRP A 5 -11.74 9.51 5.05
N LEU A 6 -11.62 9.68 6.37
CA LEU A 6 -11.00 10.85 7.01
C LEU A 6 -9.90 10.42 7.98
N THR A 7 -9.28 9.27 7.73
CA THR A 7 -8.07 8.86 8.43
C THR A 7 -6.88 9.47 7.70
N PHE A 8 -6.21 10.41 8.36
CA PHE A 8 -4.92 10.93 7.92
C PHE A 8 -4.02 9.77 7.48
N PRO A 9 -3.32 9.86 6.34
CA PRO A 9 -2.42 8.79 5.87
C PRO A 9 -1.38 8.41 6.94
N SER A 10 -0.96 9.38 7.75
CA SER A 10 -0.09 9.17 8.91
C SER A 10 -0.71 8.38 10.05
N ALA A 11 -2.04 8.26 10.15
CA ALA A 11 -2.70 7.43 11.15
C ALA A 11 -2.98 5.99 10.67
N VAL A 12 -2.77 5.71 9.38
CA VAL A 12 -2.98 4.40 8.79
C VAL A 12 -1.80 3.49 9.14
N ARG A 13 -2.10 2.36 9.81
CA ARG A 13 -1.09 1.35 10.20
C ARG A 13 -1.11 0.13 9.30
N GLU A 14 -2.27 -0.17 8.73
CA GLU A 14 -2.49 -1.37 7.93
C GLU A 14 -3.22 -0.96 6.66
N LEU A 15 -2.62 -1.27 5.51
CA LEU A 15 -3.18 -0.97 4.21
C LEU A 15 -3.28 -2.27 3.41
N VAL A 16 -4.51 -2.60 2.99
CA VAL A 16 -4.81 -3.79 2.20
C VAL A 16 -5.42 -3.30 0.89
N LEU A 17 -4.70 -3.53 -0.20
CA LEU A 17 -5.05 -3.10 -1.55
C LEU A 17 -5.29 -4.28 -2.49
N ASP A 18 -5.74 -5.41 -1.95
CA ASP A 18 -5.92 -6.63 -2.73
C ASP A 18 -6.99 -6.44 -3.83
N ASN A 19 -6.76 -7.02 -5.01
CA ASN A 19 -7.59 -6.87 -6.21
C ASN A 19 -7.71 -5.43 -6.76
N SER A 20 -6.88 -4.50 -6.30
CA SER A 20 -6.77 -3.18 -6.91
C SER A 20 -6.02 -3.29 -8.25
N ARG A 21 -6.54 -2.71 -9.34
CA ARG A 21 -5.77 -2.65 -10.59
C ARG A 21 -4.67 -1.59 -10.47
N SER A 22 -3.42 -2.03 -10.42
CA SER A 22 -2.28 -1.14 -10.61
C SER A 22 -2.21 -0.71 -12.07
N ASN A 23 -2.05 0.59 -12.31
CA ASN A 23 -1.78 1.09 -13.65
C ASN A 23 -0.32 0.78 -14.00
N GLU A 24 -0.09 0.08 -15.11
CA GLU A 24 1.25 -0.35 -15.58
C GLU A 24 2.07 -1.21 -14.58
N GLY A 25 1.42 -1.85 -13.61
CA GLY A 25 2.13 -2.64 -12.60
C GLY A 25 3.05 -1.80 -11.71
N LYS A 26 2.66 -0.55 -11.43
CA LYS A 26 3.28 0.36 -10.46
C LYS A 26 2.37 0.61 -9.26
N ILE A 27 2.96 1.00 -8.14
CA ILE A 27 2.24 1.38 -6.93
C ILE A 27 1.84 2.85 -7.07
N GLU A 28 0.54 3.12 -7.13
CA GLU A 28 -0.02 4.47 -7.14
C GLU A 28 -0.81 4.70 -5.85
N GLY A 29 -0.69 5.90 -5.26
CA GLY A 29 -1.39 6.28 -4.03
C GLY A 29 -0.68 5.93 -2.72
N LEU A 30 0.50 5.29 -2.78
CA LEU A 30 1.38 5.16 -1.61
C LEU A 30 2.41 6.30 -1.63
N THR A 31 2.37 7.17 -0.63
CA THR A 31 3.30 8.28 -0.45
C THR A 31 4.07 8.13 0.87
N GLU A 32 5.04 9.00 1.10
CA GLU A 32 5.80 9.05 2.35
C GLU A 32 4.94 9.46 3.56
N GLU A 33 3.70 9.88 3.33
CA GLU A 33 2.74 10.27 4.37
C GLU A 33 2.31 9.10 5.25
N PHE A 34 2.46 7.87 4.77
CA PHE A 34 2.14 6.63 5.48
C PHE A 34 3.23 6.25 6.51
N VAL A 35 3.74 7.23 7.25
CA VAL A 35 4.87 7.09 8.20
C VAL A 35 4.63 6.05 9.30
N ASN A 36 3.37 5.75 9.64
CA ASN A 36 3.00 4.76 10.65
C ASN A 36 2.52 3.44 10.07
N LEU A 37 2.67 3.23 8.75
CA LEU A 37 2.28 1.99 8.11
C LEU A 37 3.21 0.86 8.54
N GLU A 38 2.65 -0.16 9.18
CA GLU A 38 3.37 -1.35 9.65
C GLU A 38 3.11 -2.54 8.73
N PHE A 39 1.92 -2.61 8.11
CA PHE A 39 1.50 -3.70 7.24
C PHE A 39 0.95 -3.18 5.91
N LEU A 40 1.46 -3.76 4.82
CA LEU A 40 1.00 -3.48 3.46
C LEU A 40 0.75 -4.79 2.70
N SER A 41 -0.47 -4.95 2.18
CA SER A 41 -0.85 -6.08 1.32
C SER A 41 -1.24 -5.60 -0.07
N LEU A 42 -0.61 -6.20 -1.07
CA LEU A 42 -0.70 -5.90 -2.49
C LEU A 42 -0.86 -7.23 -3.26
N ILE A 43 -1.93 -7.97 -2.98
CA ILE A 43 -2.18 -9.28 -3.61
C ILE A 43 -3.12 -9.11 -4.81
N ASN A 44 -2.79 -9.80 -5.92
CA ASN A 44 -3.58 -9.78 -7.15
C ASN A 44 -3.78 -8.37 -7.75
N VAL A 45 -2.76 -7.52 -7.64
CA VAL A 45 -2.78 -6.15 -8.16
C VAL A 45 -2.06 -5.96 -9.49
N GLY A 46 -1.38 -7.01 -9.99
CA GLY A 46 -0.63 -6.96 -11.24
C GLY A 46 0.66 -6.15 -11.16
N LEU A 47 1.25 -6.03 -9.96
CA LEU A 47 2.53 -5.35 -9.75
C LEU A 47 3.68 -6.18 -10.34
N PHE A 48 4.46 -5.55 -11.22
CA PHE A 48 5.71 -6.12 -11.72
C PHE A 48 6.91 -5.67 -10.89
N SER A 49 6.84 -4.49 -10.26
CA SER A 49 7.94 -3.96 -9.46
C SER A 49 7.48 -3.09 -8.30
N VAL A 50 8.24 -3.16 -7.21
CA VAL A 50 8.10 -2.35 -5.99
C VAL A 50 9.07 -1.16 -5.96
N SER A 51 9.75 -0.85 -7.07
CA SER A 51 10.74 0.24 -7.13
C SER A 51 10.20 1.63 -6.81
N ASN A 52 8.90 1.86 -7.03
CA ASN A 52 8.23 3.14 -6.75
C ASN A 52 7.73 3.24 -5.29
N LEU A 53 8.06 2.30 -4.41
CA LEU A 53 7.64 2.39 -3.01
C LEU A 53 8.36 3.55 -2.31
N PRO A 54 7.62 4.49 -1.69
CA PRO A 54 8.20 5.50 -0.82
C PRO A 54 8.90 4.86 0.38
N ARG A 55 9.77 5.62 1.03
CA ARG A 55 10.54 5.13 2.18
C ARG A 55 9.66 5.11 3.43
N LEU A 56 9.15 3.94 3.78
CA LEU A 56 8.27 3.75 4.94
C LEU A 56 9.08 3.21 6.13
N GLU A 57 9.46 4.09 7.05
CA GLU A 57 10.36 3.75 8.17
C GLU A 57 9.79 2.72 9.15
N LYS A 58 8.46 2.67 9.31
CA LYS A 58 7.78 1.77 10.25
C LYS A 58 7.23 0.49 9.61
N LEU A 59 7.45 0.33 8.30
CA LEU A 59 6.91 -0.81 7.56
C LEU A 59 7.63 -2.09 7.97
N LYS A 60 6.92 -3.00 8.63
CA LYS A 60 7.47 -4.26 9.13
C LYS A 60 7.22 -5.40 8.17
N LYS A 61 6.09 -5.37 7.47
CA LYS A 61 5.65 -6.48 6.63
C LYS A 61 4.99 -5.99 5.37
N VAL A 62 5.44 -6.55 4.26
CA VAL A 62 4.85 -6.32 2.96
C VAL A 62 4.55 -7.65 2.30
N MET A 63 3.34 -7.79 1.77
CA MET A 63 2.90 -8.96 1.04
C MET A 63 2.60 -8.54 -0.40
N PHE A 64 3.44 -9.02 -1.31
CA PHE A 64 3.24 -8.91 -2.75
C PHE A 64 3.18 -10.33 -3.30
N CYS A 65 2.23 -10.58 -4.19
CA CYS A 65 2.12 -11.86 -4.89
C CYS A 65 2.51 -11.63 -6.34
N PHE A 66 3.69 -12.13 -6.74
CA PHE A 66 4.06 -12.26 -8.14
C PHE A 66 3.30 -13.47 -8.69
N ILE A 67 2.26 -13.21 -9.47
CA ILE A 67 1.54 -14.23 -10.25
C ILE A 67 2.20 -14.31 -11.62
#